data_AF-A0A832IYD5-F1
#
_entry.id   AF-A0A832IYD5-F1
#
_cell.length_a   1.000
_cell.length_b   1.000
_cell.length_c   1.000
_cell.angle_alpha   90.00
_cell.angle_beta   90.00
_cell.angle_gamma   90.00
#
_symmetry.space_group_name_H-M   'P 1'
#
loop_
_entity.id
_entity.type
_entity.pdbx_description
1 polymer ?
#
loop_
_entity_poly.entity_id
_entity_poly.type
_entity_poly.pdbx_seq_one_letter_code
_entity_poly.pdbx_strand_id
1 'polypeptide(L)'
;LMQHGQVDLCIVGTDRTTAHGDVCNKIGTYLKALAAHDNGVPFYVALPSPTIDWTVRDGVAEIPIEERTDTEVTHVQGKLADGTVTEVQISPDGTPGGNPAFDVTPRRLVTGLITERGVCEASPEGLAAMFPDRVQT
;
A
#
# COMPACT_ATOMS: atom_id res chain seq x y z
N LEU A 1 2.31 -7.52 18.15
CA LEU A 1 1.39 -8.51 17.55
C LEU A 1 2.16 -9.56 16.76
N MET A 2 2.80 -9.20 15.63
CA MET A 2 3.60 -10.13 14.81
C MET A 2 4.73 -10.82 15.61
N GLN A 3 5.55 -10.05 16.35
CA GLN A 3 6.61 -10.59 17.23
C GLN A 3 6.12 -11.54 18.33
N HIS A 4 4.83 -11.48 18.68
CA HIS A 4 4.21 -12.37 19.65
C HIS A 4 3.51 -13.57 19.01
N GLY A 5 3.65 -13.77 17.70
CA GLY A 5 3.00 -14.86 16.98
C GLY A 5 1.47 -14.74 16.93
N GLN A 6 0.92 -13.54 17.10
CA GLN A 6 -0.53 -13.30 17.11
C GLN A 6 -1.09 -12.95 15.72
N VAL A 7 -0.26 -13.02 14.68
CA VAL A 7 -0.63 -12.68 13.31
C VAL A 7 -0.08 -13.76 12.39
N ASP A 8 -0.98 -14.49 11.72
CA ASP A 8 -0.62 -15.56 10.79
C ASP A 8 -0.38 -15.06 9.36
N LEU A 9 -0.97 -13.91 9.01
CA LEU A 9 -1.01 -13.37 7.65
C LEU A 9 -1.20 -11.86 7.68
N CYS A 10 -0.51 -11.15 6.80
CA CYS A 10 -0.83 -9.78 6.45
C CYS A 10 -1.43 -9.74 5.03
N ILE A 11 -2.59 -9.10 4.87
CA ILE A 11 -3.23 -8.90 3.57
C ILE A 11 -3.67 -7.45 3.44
N VAL A 12 -3.35 -6.85 2.30
CA VAL A 12 -3.70 -5.46 1.97
C VAL A 12 -4.33 -5.37 0.58
N GLY A 13 -4.93 -4.21 0.28
CA GLY A 13 -5.32 -3.87 -1.09
C GLY A 13 -4.15 -3.29 -1.90
N THR A 14 -4.49 -2.73 -3.06
CA THR A 14 -3.59 -1.90 -3.88
C THR A 14 -4.37 -0.75 -4.49
N ASP A 15 -3.70 0.38 -4.69
CA ASP A 15 -4.16 1.43 -5.58
C ASP A 15 -3.62 1.20 -7.00
N ARG A 16 -2.34 0.81 -7.12
CA ARG A 16 -1.70 0.45 -8.39
C ARG A 16 -0.61 -0.59 -8.18
N THR A 17 -0.64 -1.66 -8.97
CA THR A 17 0.44 -2.66 -9.01
C THR A 17 1.15 -2.60 -10.35
N THR A 18 2.48 -2.59 -10.35
CA THR A 18 3.28 -2.50 -11.59
C THR A 18 3.28 -3.83 -12.35
N ALA A 19 3.67 -3.81 -13.61
CA ALA A 19 3.88 -5.01 -14.42
C ALA A 19 4.95 -5.94 -13.83
N HIS A 20 5.80 -5.43 -12.93
CA HIS A 20 6.85 -6.20 -12.26
C HIS A 20 6.45 -6.66 -10.85
N GLY A 21 5.28 -6.23 -10.35
CA GLY A 21 4.73 -6.66 -9.07
C GLY A 21 5.06 -5.75 -7.88
N ASP A 22 5.64 -4.56 -8.11
CA ASP A 22 5.71 -3.54 -7.07
C ASP A 22 4.31 -2.99 -6.81
N VAL A 23 4.01 -2.69 -5.54
CA VAL A 23 2.66 -2.34 -5.10
C VAL A 23 2.66 -0.94 -4.52
N CYS A 24 2.01 -0.02 -5.21
CA CYS A 24 1.64 1.28 -4.66
C CYS A 24 0.27 1.15 -3.95
N ASN A 25 0.25 1.52 -2.67
CA ASN A 25 -0.94 1.46 -1.83
C ASN A 25 -0.86 2.51 -0.72
N LYS A 26 -1.93 2.68 0.05
CA LYS A 26 -2.02 3.62 1.18
C LYS A 26 -0.74 3.63 2.04
N ILE A 27 -0.25 4.84 2.35
CA ILE A 27 0.96 5.06 3.16
C ILE A 27 0.96 4.21 4.44
N GLY A 28 2.09 3.59 4.74
CA GLY A 28 2.27 2.60 5.79
C GLY A 28 2.24 1.15 5.29
N THR A 29 1.83 0.88 4.05
CA THR A 29 1.82 -0.47 3.48
C THR A 29 3.23 -1.06 3.42
N TYR A 30 4.20 -0.28 2.93
CA TYR A 30 5.61 -0.68 2.93
C TYR A 30 6.12 -1.04 4.34
N LEU A 31 5.75 -0.25 5.35
CA LEU A 31 6.13 -0.52 6.73
C LEU A 31 5.49 -1.81 7.27
N LYS A 32 4.25 -2.12 6.89
CA LYS A 32 3.62 -3.41 7.23
C LYS A 32 4.32 -4.58 6.55
N ALA A 33 4.74 -4.42 5.29
CA ALA A 33 5.47 -5.45 4.56
C ALA A 33 6.85 -5.72 5.17
N LEU A 34 7.58 -4.68 5.58
CA LEU A 34 8.84 -4.82 6.31
C LEU A 34 8.65 -5.54 7.64
N ALA A 35 7.64 -5.14 8.42
CA ALA A 35 7.35 -5.79 9.70
C ALA A 35 6.94 -7.26 9.52
N ALA A 36 6.14 -7.58 8.50
CA ALA A 36 5.74 -8.94 8.20
C ALA A 36 6.96 -9.79 7.81
N HIS A 37 7.80 -9.29 6.90
CA HIS A 37 9.04 -9.94 6.48
C HIS A 37 10.00 -10.22 7.64
N ASP A 38 10.27 -9.23 8.50
CA ASP A 38 11.15 -9.36 9.67
C ASP A 38 10.64 -10.43 10.67
N ASN A 39 9.33 -10.65 10.71
CA ASN A 39 8.69 -11.60 11.61
C ASN A 39 8.32 -12.94 10.95
N GLY A 40 8.71 -13.17 9.69
CA GLY A 40 8.37 -14.38 8.95
C GLY A 40 6.86 -14.56 8.70
N VAL A 41 6.09 -13.48 8.77
CA VAL A 41 4.64 -13.47 8.47
C VAL A 41 4.47 -13.24 6.97
N PRO A 42 3.71 -14.08 6.26
CA PRO A 42 3.47 -13.88 4.83
C PRO A 42 2.66 -12.60 4.57
N PHE A 43 3.00 -11.89 3.51
CA PHE A 43 2.40 -10.61 3.12
C PHE A 43 1.79 -10.71 1.73
N TYR A 44 0.47 -10.65 1.62
CA TYR A 44 -0.25 -10.75 0.37
C TYR A 44 -0.91 -9.42 -0.01
N VAL A 45 -1.04 -9.22 -1.32
CA VAL A 45 -1.75 -8.07 -1.88
C VAL A 45 -2.92 -8.58 -2.71
N ALA A 46 -4.12 -8.17 -2.32
CA ALA A 46 -5.36 -8.50 -3.03
C ALA A 46 -5.72 -7.37 -3.99
N LEU A 47 -5.88 -7.72 -5.26
CA LEU A 47 -6.06 -6.75 -6.33
C LEU A 47 -6.87 -7.32 -7.50
N PRO A 48 -7.84 -6.58 -8.06
CA PRO A 48 -8.46 -6.98 -9.31
C PRO A 48 -7.56 -6.57 -10.49
N SER A 49 -7.57 -7.33 -11.58
CA SER A 49 -6.70 -7.07 -12.74
C SER A 49 -6.68 -5.64 -13.30
N PRO A 50 -7.74 -4.80 -13.24
CA PRO A 50 -7.67 -3.40 -13.68
C PRO A 50 -6.72 -2.51 -12.88
N THR A 51 -6.31 -2.92 -11.68
CA THR A 51 -5.33 -2.19 -10.86
C THR A 51 -3.88 -2.48 -11.25
N ILE A 52 -3.66 -3.46 -12.13
CA ILE A 52 -2.34 -3.76 -12.69
C ILE A 52 -2.08 -2.77 -13.83
N ASP A 53 -1.07 -1.93 -13.64
CA ASP A 53 -0.56 -1.03 -14.67
C ASP A 53 0.56 -1.73 -15.45
N TRP A 54 0.18 -2.30 -16.59
CA TRP A 54 1.08 -3.02 -17.49
C TRP A 54 2.13 -2.13 -18.15
N THR A 55 2.03 -0.81 -18.02
CA THR A 55 2.96 0.16 -18.63
C THR A 55 4.08 0.57 -17.69
N VAL A 56 3.92 0.35 -16.39
CA VAL A 56 4.88 0.75 -15.35
C VAL A 56 5.71 -0.46 -14.90
N ARG A 57 7.01 -0.27 -14.70
CA ARG A 57 7.94 -1.35 -14.29
C ARG A 57 8.52 -1.10 -12.90
N ASP A 58 9.05 0.10 -12.65
CA ASP A 58 9.61 0.52 -11.37
C ASP A 58 8.61 1.39 -10.61
N GLY A 59 8.09 0.85 -9.51
CA GLY A 59 7.08 1.57 -8.73
C GLY A 59 7.61 2.87 -8.11
N VAL A 60 8.87 2.90 -7.66
CA VAL A 60 9.45 4.05 -6.95
C VAL A 60 9.82 5.16 -7.92
N ALA A 61 10.37 4.81 -9.08
CA ALA A 61 10.82 5.78 -10.07
C ALA A 61 9.67 6.34 -10.92
N GLU A 62 8.64 5.54 -11.20
CA GLU A 62 7.63 5.87 -12.22
C GLU A 62 6.25 6.22 -11.64
N ILE A 63 5.90 5.82 -10.42
CA ILE A 63 4.60 6.16 -9.82
C ILE A 63 4.72 7.49 -9.05
N PRO A 64 4.05 8.57 -9.51
CA PRO A 64 3.99 9.80 -8.74
C PRO A 64 3.18 9.57 -7.47
N ILE A 65 3.77 9.89 -6.32
CA ILE A 65 3.07 9.84 -5.04
C ILE A 65 2.25 11.12 -4.86
N GLU A 66 0.94 10.95 -4.66
CA GLU A 66 0.05 12.05 -4.31
C GLU A 66 0.45 12.63 -2.95
N GLU A 67 0.73 13.93 -2.91
CA GLU A 67 0.88 14.71 -1.68
C GLU A 67 -0.43 15.44 -1.41
N ARG A 68 -1.02 15.18 -0.24
CA ARG A 68 -2.27 15.79 0.21
C ARG A 68 -2.00 16.98 1.12
N THR A 69 -3.04 17.70 1.50
CA THR A 69 -2.90 18.88 2.36
C THR A 69 -2.33 18.48 3.72
N ASP A 70 -1.47 19.33 4.27
CA ASP A 70 -0.91 19.17 5.61
C ASP A 70 -1.98 19.20 6.72
N THR A 71 -3.13 19.82 6.43
CA THR A 71 -4.26 19.94 7.35
C THR A 71 -4.74 18.57 7.83
N GLU A 72 -4.72 17.54 6.96
CA GLU A 72 -5.19 16.20 7.32
C GLU A 72 -4.31 15.47 8.35
N VAL A 73 -3.07 15.91 8.54
CA VAL A 73 -2.15 15.34 9.55
C VAL A 73 -1.91 16.27 10.73
N THR A 74 -2.22 17.55 10.59
CA THR A 74 -2.11 18.58 11.65
C THR A 74 -3.41 18.77 12.41
N HIS A 75 -4.55 18.45 11.81
CA HIS A 75 -5.89 18.60 12.38
C HIS A 75 -6.67 17.29 12.34
N VAL A 76 -7.55 17.08 13.31
CA VAL A 76 -8.47 15.95 13.38
C VAL A 76 -9.87 16.40 13.78
N GLN A 77 -10.89 15.67 13.32
CA GLN A 77 -12.25 15.84 13.83
C GLN A 77 -12.34 15.27 15.25
N GLY A 78 -12.72 16.11 16.22
CA GLY A 78 -12.80 15.76 17.63
C GLY A 78 -14.16 16.14 18.24
N LYS A 79 -14.55 15.42 19.29
CA LYS A 79 -15.74 15.75 20.09
C LYS A 79 -15.31 16.34 21.44
N LEU A 80 -15.77 17.55 21.73
CA LEU A 80 -15.52 18.24 22.99
C LEU A 80 -16.36 17.66 24.13
N ALA A 81 -16.00 18.01 25.37
CA ALA A 81 -16.70 17.52 26.57
C ALA A 81 -18.17 17.96 26.65
N ASP A 82 -18.53 19.08 26.02
CA ASP A 82 -19.91 19.57 25.91
C ASP A 82 -20.73 18.86 24.81
N GLY A 83 -20.10 17.96 24.06
CA GLY A 83 -20.71 17.20 22.99
C GLY A 83 -20.56 17.78 21.59
N THR A 84 -20.01 18.98 21.44
CA THR A 84 -19.76 19.63 20.14
C THR A 84 -18.72 18.85 19.33
N VAL A 85 -18.98 18.64 18.03
CA VAL A 85 -17.98 18.09 17.09
C VAL A 85 -17.34 19.25 16.33
N THR A 86 -16.02 19.33 16.36
CA THR A 86 -15.25 20.38 15.71
C THR A 86 -13.93 19.83 15.18
N GLU A 87 -13.33 20.55 14.25
CA GLU A 87 -11.92 20.35 13.92
C GLU A 87 -11.03 20.85 15.06
N VAL A 88 -10.00 20.07 15.39
CA VAL A 88 -9.04 20.36 16.46
C VAL A 88 -7.64 20.21 15.89
N GLN A 89 -6.84 21.28 15.99
CA GLN A 89 -5.41 21.21 15.67
C GLN A 89 -4.69 20.42 16.76
N ILE A 90 -3.92 19.42 16.36
CA ILE A 90 -3.13 18.57 17.26
C ILE A 90 -1.63 18.87 17.18
N SER A 91 -1.17 19.51 16.10
CA SER A 91 0.19 20.01 15.97
C SER A 91 0.36 21.38 16.62
N PRO A 92 1.58 21.81 16.97
CA PRO A 92 1.87 23.20 17.32
C PRO A 92 1.60 24.16 16.14
N ASP A 93 1.25 25.40 16.45
CA ASP A 93 0.99 26.44 15.46
C ASP A 93 2.17 26.65 14.49
N GLY A 94 1.86 26.78 13.20
CA GLY A 94 2.86 27.02 12.16
C GLY A 94 3.76 25.83 11.80
N THR A 95 3.49 24.63 12.36
CA THR A 95 4.24 23.41 12.00
C THR A 95 3.80 22.92 10.62
N PRO A 96 4.72 22.77 9.64
CA PRO A 96 4.38 22.19 8.35
C PRO A 96 4.13 20.68 8.46
N GLY A 97 3.18 20.15 7.68
CA GLY A 97 2.93 18.71 7.57
C GLY A 97 3.41 18.13 6.24
N GLY A 98 3.91 16.89 6.28
CA GLY A 98 4.11 16.05 5.09
C GLY A 98 3.00 15.01 5.04
N ASN A 99 2.34 14.85 3.90
CA ASN A 99 1.19 13.96 3.78
C ASN A 99 1.18 13.19 2.45
N PRO A 100 2.19 12.34 2.21
CA PRO A 100 2.16 11.40 1.09
C PRO A 100 1.02 10.42 1.31
N ALA A 101 0.11 10.35 0.35
CA ALA A 101 -1.09 9.52 0.46
C ALA A 101 -0.80 8.02 0.26
N PHE A 102 0.35 7.68 -0.31
CA PHE A 102 0.73 6.33 -0.72
C PHE A 102 2.21 6.06 -0.50
N ASP A 103 2.58 4.79 -0.43
CA ASP A 103 3.96 4.31 -0.56
C ASP A 103 4.05 3.14 -1.54
N VAL A 104 5.28 2.83 -1.94
CA VAL A 104 5.58 1.68 -2.81
C VAL A 104 6.20 0.56 -1.99
N THR A 105 5.54 -0.58 -1.98
CA THR A 105 6.05 -1.84 -1.43
C THR A 105 6.75 -2.61 -2.55
N PRO A 106 8.07 -2.85 -2.46
CA PRO A 106 8.80 -3.57 -3.49
C PRO A 106 8.38 -5.04 -3.51
N ARG A 107 8.26 -5.62 -4.71
CA ARG A 107 7.82 -7.01 -4.93
C ARG A 107 8.50 -8.06 -4.05
N ARG A 108 9.77 -7.83 -3.67
CA ARG A 108 10.56 -8.75 -2.82
C ARG A 108 9.97 -8.95 -1.40
N LEU A 109 9.10 -8.04 -0.96
CA LEU A 109 8.41 -8.13 0.32
C LEU A 109 7.00 -8.72 0.19
N VAL A 110 6.53 -8.98 -1.04
CA VAL A 110 5.20 -9.51 -1.33
C VAL A 110 5.30 -11.02 -1.54
N THR A 111 4.68 -11.79 -0.65
CA THR A 111 4.59 -13.26 -0.75
C THR A 111 3.78 -13.69 -1.96
N GLY A 112 2.70 -12.99 -2.29
CA GLY A 112 1.90 -13.28 -3.47
C GLY A 112 0.83 -12.23 -3.76
N LEU A 113 0.43 -12.20 -5.03
CA LEU A 113 -0.64 -11.37 -5.56
C LEU A 113 -1.91 -12.20 -5.71
N ILE A 114 -3.02 -11.74 -5.12
CA ILE A 114 -4.32 -12.41 -5.15
C ILE A 114 -5.24 -11.65 -6.10
N THR A 115 -5.63 -12.28 -7.21
CA THR A 115 -6.50 -11.68 -8.22
C THR A 115 -7.77 -12.51 -8.43
N GLU A 116 -8.65 -12.04 -9.32
CA GLU A 116 -9.81 -12.83 -9.74
C GLU A 116 -9.44 -14.14 -10.46
N ARG A 117 -8.18 -14.30 -10.90
CA ARG A 117 -7.65 -15.49 -11.57
C ARG A 117 -6.88 -16.44 -10.65
N GLY A 118 -6.81 -16.14 -9.34
CA GLY A 118 -6.10 -16.94 -8.34
C GLY A 118 -4.91 -16.20 -7.74
N VAL A 119 -3.88 -16.96 -7.33
CA VAL A 119 -2.70 -16.41 -6.64
C VAL A 119 -1.45 -16.64 -7.48
N CYS A 120 -0.64 -15.60 -7.69
CA CYS A 120 0.66 -15.71 -8.36
C CYS A 120 1.77 -15.07 -7.53
N GLU A 121 3.01 -15.36 -7.90
CA GLU A 121 4.17 -14.61 -7.41
C GLU A 121 4.06 -13.13 -7.84
N ALA A 122 4.51 -12.22 -6.98
CA ALA A 122 4.72 -10.82 -7.35
C ALA A 122 5.96 -10.71 -8.26
N SER A 123 5.80 -11.11 -9.52
CA SER A 123 6.86 -11.11 -10.52
C SER A 123 6.29 -10.88 -11.92
N PRO A 124 7.11 -10.37 -12.87
CA PRO A 124 6.72 -10.30 -14.27
C PRO A 124 6.25 -11.65 -14.81
N GLU A 125 6.95 -12.73 -14.46
CA GLU A 125 6.66 -14.08 -14.91
C GLU A 125 5.35 -14.61 -14.31
N GLY A 126 5.12 -14.36 -13.02
CA GLY A 126 3.89 -14.75 -12.33
C GLY A 126 2.66 -14.04 -12.90
N LEU A 127 2.78 -12.72 -13.13
CA LEU A 127 1.73 -11.91 -13.75
C LEU A 127 1.49 -12.29 -15.21
N ALA A 128 2.55 -12.54 -15.99
CA ALA A 128 2.43 -12.95 -17.39
C ALA A 128 1.77 -14.34 -17.54
N ALA A 129 2.10 -15.29 -16.67
CA ALA A 129 1.47 -16.60 -16.65
C ALA A 129 -0.03 -16.52 -16.29
N MET A 130 -0.41 -15.60 -15.41
CA MET A 130 -1.79 -15.39 -14.98
C MET A 130 -2.63 -14.58 -15.99
N PHE A 131 -2.00 -13.63 -16.68
CA PHE A 131 -2.63 -12.73 -17.65
C PHE A 131 -1.94 -12.74 -19.02
N PRO A 132 -1.88 -13.89 -19.72
CA PRO A 132 -1.19 -13.99 -21.00
C PRO A 132 -1.80 -13.09 -22.09
N ASP A 133 -3.08 -12.72 -21.95
CA ASP A 133 -3.82 -11.81 -22.82
C ASP A 133 -3.47 -10.33 -22.63
N ARG A 134 -2.74 -9.97 -21.56
CA ARG A 134 -2.40 -8.59 -21.20
C ARG A 134 -0.93 -8.24 -21.41
N VAL A 135 -0.08 -9.24 -21.57
CA VAL A 135 1.33 -9.04 -21.89
C VAL A 135 1.43 -8.52 -23.32
N GLN A 136 1.69 -7.22 -23.49
CA GLN A 136 2.08 -6.67 -24.78
C GLN A 136 3.48 -7.21 -25.12
N THR A 137 3.58 -7.94 -26.23
CA THR A 137 4.86 -8.31 -26.87
C THR A 137 5.68 -7.10 -27.26
#